data_AF-A0AAV0XCR7-F1
#
_entry.id   AF-A0AAV0XCR7-F1
#
_cell.length_a   1.000
_cell.length_b   1.000
_cell.length_c   1.000
_cell.angle_alpha   90.00
_cell.angle_beta   90.00
_cell.angle_gamma   90.00
#
_symmetry.space_group_name_H-M   'P 1'
#
loop_
_entity.id
_entity.type
_entity.pdbx_description
1 polymer ?
#
loop_
_entity_poly.entity_id
_entity_poly.type
_entity_poly.pdbx_seq_one_letter_code
_entity_poly.pdbx_strand_id
1 'polypeptide(L)'
;MPTSKLSSSVWERCGNLSLADPLFDVPARVEILLGADIYPMVWSHETVSLGHGYPTAFNSIFGWAIVGPLQNLKAPILGPYLFRYPHQSNL
;
A
#
# COMPACT_ATOMS: atom_id res chain seq x y z
N MET A 1 -1.70 3.57 7.64
CA MET A 1 -2.34 2.50 6.86
C MET A 1 -2.89 3.05 5.57
N PRO A 2 -3.04 2.23 4.51
CA PRO A 2 -3.44 2.72 3.19
C PRO A 2 -4.81 3.40 3.25
N THR A 3 -4.98 4.49 2.51
CA THR A 3 -6.25 5.26 2.47
C THR A 3 -7.31 4.61 1.59
N SER A 4 -6.94 3.58 0.84
CA SER A 4 -7.80 2.76 0.00
C SER A 4 -7.43 1.29 0.15
N LYS A 5 -8.40 0.40 -0.12
CA LYS A 5 -8.17 -1.03 -0.09
C LYS A 5 -7.10 -1.43 -1.10
N LEU A 6 -6.15 -2.27 -0.68
CA LEU A 6 -5.11 -2.79 -1.57
C LEU A 6 -5.64 -3.91 -2.46
N SER A 7 -5.00 -4.12 -3.60
CA SER A 7 -5.28 -5.26 -4.48
C SER A 7 -4.84 -6.56 -3.81
N SER A 8 -5.62 -7.63 -4.00
CA SER A 8 -5.28 -8.98 -3.54
C SER A 8 -3.95 -9.47 -4.13
N SER A 9 -3.52 -8.92 -5.28
CA SER A 9 -2.24 -9.26 -5.90
C SER A 9 -1.02 -8.95 -5.03
N VAL A 10 -1.12 -7.99 -4.10
CA VAL A 10 -0.05 -7.71 -3.13
C VAL A 10 -0.08 -8.77 -2.02
N TRP A 11 -1.27 -9.08 -1.51
CA TRP A 11 -1.49 -10.11 -0.49
C TRP A 11 -0.96 -11.48 -0.94
N GLU A 12 -1.29 -11.89 -2.17
CA GLU A 12 -0.85 -13.16 -2.75
C GLU A 12 0.68 -13.27 -2.82
N ARG A 13 1.38 -12.15 -3.02
CA ARG A 13 2.85 -12.11 -3.09
C ARG A 13 3.52 -12.15 -1.72
N CYS A 14 2.83 -11.76 -0.66
CA CYS A 14 3.33 -11.91 0.70
C CYS A 14 3.48 -13.39 1.09
N GLY A 15 2.77 -14.31 0.43
CA GLY A 15 2.92 -15.75 0.65
C GLY A 15 2.73 -16.13 2.11
N ASN A 16 3.75 -16.72 2.72
CA ASN A 16 3.74 -17.19 4.11
C ASN A 16 4.44 -16.23 5.10
N LEU A 17 4.65 -14.97 4.71
CA LEU A 17 5.25 -13.99 5.62
C LEU A 17 4.30 -13.70 6.79
N SER A 18 4.83 -13.77 8.02
CA SER A 18 4.11 -13.31 9.21
C SER A 18 4.14 -11.79 9.27
N LEU A 19 3.12 -11.14 8.71
CA LEU A 19 3.07 -9.69 8.58
C LEU A 19 2.91 -8.98 9.94
N ALA A 20 3.51 -7.80 10.06
CA ALA A 20 3.38 -6.96 11.25
C ALA A 20 1.95 -6.46 11.47
N ASP A 21 1.21 -6.28 10.37
CA ASP A 21 -0.22 -6.02 10.37
C ASP A 21 -0.90 -7.07 9.47
N PRO A 22 -1.60 -8.06 10.05
CA PRO A 22 -2.34 -9.06 9.28
C PRO A 22 -3.49 -8.50 8.44
N LEU A 23 -3.91 -7.26 8.66
CA LEU A 23 -4.99 -6.58 7.95
C LEU A 23 -4.48 -5.37 7.14
N PHE A 24 -3.19 -5.37 6.76
CA PHE A 24 -2.54 -4.24 6.07
C PHE A 24 -3.21 -3.81 4.75
N ASP A 25 -4.03 -4.67 4.15
CA ASP A 25 -4.77 -4.39 2.91
C ASP A 25 -6.09 -3.64 3.16
N VAL A 26 -6.52 -3.52 4.42
CA VAL A 26 -7.74 -2.84 4.85
C VAL A 26 -7.40 -1.43 5.36
N PRO A 27 -8.14 -0.38 4.92
CA PRO A 27 -7.96 0.95 5.48
C PRO A 27 -8.27 1.01 6.99
N ALA A 28 -7.33 1.57 7.76
CA ALA A 28 -7.46 1.76 9.20
C ALA A 28 -6.83 3.09 9.65
N ARG A 29 -7.13 3.52 10.88
CA ARG A 29 -6.43 4.66 11.49
C ARG A 29 -4.97 4.30 11.78
N VAL A 30 -4.12 5.30 11.98
CA VAL A 30 -2.74 5.07 12.44
C VAL A 30 -2.79 4.46 13.83
N GLU A 31 -2.24 3.26 13.98
CA GLU A 31 -2.22 2.53 15.25
C GLU A 31 -0.94 2.83 16.06
N ILE A 32 0.19 3.05 15.38
CA ILE A 32 1.51 3.24 16.01
C ILE A 32 2.28 4.35 15.29
N LEU A 33 2.87 5.26 16.06
CA LEU A 33 3.85 6.25 15.60
C LEU A 33 5.20 5.94 16.25
N LEU A 34 6.22 5.63 15.46
CA LEU A 34 7.57 5.32 15.92
C LEU A 34 8.48 6.54 15.77
N GLY A 35 9.26 6.84 16.81
CA GLY A 35 10.32 7.85 16.76
C GLY A 35 11.49 7.39 15.87
N ALA A 36 12.23 8.34 15.30
CA ALA A 36 13.40 8.03 14.47
C ALA A 36 14.58 7.46 15.29
N ASP A 37 14.62 7.75 16.59
CA ASP A 37 15.59 7.26 17.56
C ASP A 37 15.50 5.75 17.79
N ILE A 38 14.31 5.16 17.64
CA ILE A 38 14.09 3.72 17.79
C ILE A 38 14.15 2.95 16.47
N TYR A 39 14.25 3.64 15.33
CA TYR A 39 14.33 3.04 14.01
C TYR A 39 15.32 1.86 13.91
N PRO A 40 16.60 1.99 14.30
CA PRO A 40 17.57 0.90 14.16
C PRO A 40 17.28 -0.31 15.07
N MET A 41 16.42 -0.17 16.07
CA MET A 41 16.03 -1.27 16.97
C MET A 41 14.80 -2.02 16.47
N VAL A 42 13.97 -1.38 15.65
CA VAL A 42 12.71 -1.96 15.15
C VAL A 42 12.95 -2.85 13.93
N TRP A 43 13.86 -2.45 13.04
CA TRP A 43 14.08 -3.11 11.76
C TRP A 43 15.25 -4.10 11.80
N SER A 44 15.04 -5.25 11.17
CA SER A 44 16.10 -6.21 10.86
C SER A 44 16.71 -5.90 9.49
N HIS A 45 17.87 -6.49 9.18
CA HIS A 45 18.51 -6.35 7.87
C HIS A 45 17.89 -7.24 6.77
N GLU A 46 16.85 -8.02 7.10
CA GLU A 46 16.21 -8.94 6.16
C GLU A 46 15.13 -8.23 5.34
N THR A 47 15.18 -8.45 4.03
CA THR A 47 14.21 -7.93 3.08
C THR A 47 13.81 -9.01 2.08
N VAL A 48 12.56 -8.96 1.64
CA VAL A 48 12.02 -9.84 0.60
C VAL A 48 11.38 -8.98 -0.48
N SER A 49 11.88 -9.08 -1.71
CA SER A 49 11.25 -8.42 -2.86
C SER A 49 9.97 -9.16 -3.25
N LEU A 50 8.87 -8.42 -3.43
CA LEU A 50 7.61 -8.99 -3.96
C LEU A 50 7.58 -9.00 -5.51
N GLY A 51 8.66 -8.56 -6.15
CA GLY A 51 8.83 -8.47 -7.60
C GLY A 51 8.75 -7.04 -8.14
N HIS A 52 9.06 -6.89 -9.43
CA HIS A 52 9.10 -5.58 -10.09
C HIS A 52 7.74 -4.87 -10.07
N GLY A 53 7.72 -3.59 -9.67
CA GLY A 53 6.50 -2.77 -9.57
C GLY A 53 5.68 -3.01 -8.29
N TYR A 54 6.13 -3.90 -7.41
CA TYR A 54 5.54 -4.18 -6.11
C TYR A 54 6.40 -3.62 -4.97
N PRO A 55 5.82 -3.41 -3.78
CA PRO A 55 6.57 -3.03 -2.60
C PRO A 55 7.51 -4.15 -2.13
N THR A 56 8.39 -3.81 -1.17
CA THR A 56 9.33 -4.73 -0.54
C THR A 56 8.86 -5.03 0.88
N ALA A 57 8.97 -6.29 1.31
CA ALA A 57 8.76 -6.65 2.70
C ALA A 57 10.05 -6.46 3.51
N PHE A 58 9.96 -5.76 4.64
CA PHE A 58 11.05 -5.54 5.58
C PHE A 58 10.74 -6.26 6.88
N ASN A 59 11.67 -7.04 7.40
CA ASN A 59 11.50 -7.70 8.67
C ASN A 59 11.64 -6.68 9.82
N SER A 60 10.73 -6.75 10.79
CA SER A 60 10.76 -5.95 12.00
C SER A 60 10.44 -6.81 13.22
N ILE A 61 10.63 -6.27 14.42
CA ILE A 61 10.25 -6.93 15.68
C ILE A 61 8.74 -7.22 15.78
N PHE A 62 7.91 -6.55 14.97
CA PHE A 62 6.46 -6.78 14.92
C PHE A 62 6.06 -7.84 13.88
N GLY A 63 6.98 -8.25 13.00
CA GLY A 63 6.70 -9.04 11.81
C GLY A 63 7.15 -8.31 10.54
N TRP A 64 6.75 -8.82 9.38
CA TRP A 64 7.12 -8.25 8.09
C TRP A 64 6.25 -7.03 7.74
N ALA A 65 6.86 -5.87 7.53
CA ALA A 65 6.17 -4.67 7.07
C ALA A 65 6.31 -4.50 5.56
N ILE A 66 5.24 -4.09 4.88
CA ILE A 66 5.24 -3.83 3.44
C ILE A 66 5.55 -2.36 3.19
N VAL A 67 6.68 -2.08 2.53
CA VAL A 67 7.19 -0.73 2.32
C VAL A 67 7.47 -0.51 0.84
N GLY A 68 6.97 0.59 0.30
CA GLY A 68 7.24 1.03 -1.06
C GLY A 68 6.00 1.40 -1.85
N PRO A 69 6.19 1.88 -3.09
CA PRO A 69 5.09 2.32 -3.93
C PRO A 69 4.29 1.13 -4.47
N LEU A 70 2.98 1.33 -4.64
CA LEU A 70 2.08 0.39 -5.28
C LEU A 70 1.94 0.78 -6.76
N GLN A 71 2.93 0.46 -7.58
CA GLN A 71 2.94 0.83 -8.99
C GLN A 71 2.12 -0.14 -9.84
N ASN A 72 0.80 -0.27 -9.59
CA ASN A 72 -0.23 -0.66 -10.57
C ASN A 72 -1.66 -0.85 -10.01
N LEU A 73 -2.05 -0.13 -8.96
CA LEU A 73 -3.49 0.07 -8.73
C LEU A 73 -3.97 1.10 -9.76
N LYS A 74 -4.19 0.67 -11.01
CA LYS A 74 -5.00 1.47 -11.95
C LYS A 74 -6.28 1.82 -11.17
N ALA A 75 -6.50 3.11 -10.91
CA ALA A 75 -7.81 3.58 -10.51
C ALA A 75 -8.84 2.93 -11.44
N PRO A 76 -10.01 2.49 -10.93
CA PRO A 76 -11.04 1.93 -11.79
C PRO A 76 -11.19 2.90 -12.96
N ILE A 77 -11.06 2.36 -14.17
CA ILE A 77 -11.07 3.13 -15.41
C ILE A 77 -12.44 3.80 -15.47
N LEU A 78 -12.58 4.99 -14.89
CA LEU A 78 -13.65 5.89 -15.24
C LEU A 78 -13.33 6.23 -16.69
N GLY A 79 -14.02 5.53 -17.60
CA GLY A 79 -13.87 5.74 -19.03
C GLY A 79 -14.05 7.22 -19.40
N PRO A 80 -13.68 7.62 -20.62
CA PRO A 80 -13.58 9.03 -21.06
C PRO A 80 -14.90 9.83 -21.08
N TYR A 81 -15.95 9.38 -20.39
CA TYR A 81 -17.31 9.92 -20.47
C TYR A 81 -17.70 10.92 -19.37
N LEU A 82 -16.86 11.24 -18.38
CA LEU A 82 -17.27 12.12 -17.27
C LEU A 82 -16.82 13.59 -17.34
N PHE A 83 -16.34 14.06 -18.50
CA PHE A 83 -16.19 15.50 -18.74
C PHE A 83 -16.95 15.91 -20.01
N ARG A 84 -18.29 15.93 -19.93
CA ARG A 84 -19.10 16.70 -20.86
C ARG A 84 -19.93 17.69 -20.07
N TYR A 85 -19.37 18.87 -19.83
CA TYR A 85 -20.16 20.03 -19.42
C TYR A 85 -21.06 20.45 -20.60
N PRO A 86 -22.32 20.82 -20.36
CA PRO A 86 -23.20 21.30 -21.42
C PRO A 86 -22.76 22.70 -21.85
N HIS A 87 -22.53 22.85 -23.14
CA HIS A 87 -22.40 24.13 -23.80
C HIS A 87 -23.77 24.83 -23.71
N GLN A 88 -23.91 25.84 -22.85
CA GLN A 88 -25.06 26.73 -22.93
C GLN A 88 -24.92 27.59 -24.20
N SER A 89 -25.89 27.45 -25.09
CA SER A 89 -26.16 28.34 -26.22
C SER A 89 -27.20 29.39 -25.81
N ASN A 90 -27.00 30.62 -26.32
CA ASN A 90 -27.86 31.83 -26.23
C ASN A 90 -27.79 32.55 -24.88
N LEU A 91 -27.47 33.85 -24.81
CA LEU A 91 -27.86 34.99 -25.66
C LEU A 91 -26.71 35.94 -25.96
#